data_AF-A0A3C1CYZ6-F1
#
_entry.id   AF-A0A3C1CYZ6-F1
#
_cell.length_a   1.000
_cell.length_b   1.000
_cell.length_c   1.000
_cell.angle_alpha   90.00
_cell.angle_beta   90.00
_cell.angle_gamma   90.00
#
_symmetry.space_group_name_H-M   'P 1'
#
loop_
_entity.id
_entity.type
_entity.pdbx_description
1 polymer ?
#
loop_
_entity_poly.entity_id
_entity_poly.type
_entity_poly.pdbx_seq_one_letter_code
_entity_poly.pdbx_strand_id
1 'polypeptide(L)'
;MGWCFHMSEGMVDDVRRFYTPSDLVKMGYGSRATVYRDIEDGSVPSMKVGKGRVLIPRERFEEYLALREVACRKPLPKRVEADAVAEIVRRIEVLQTTMSDASQKKLVDAITGW
;
A
#
# COMPACT_ATOMS: atom_id res chain seq x y z
N MET A 1 -24.78 -1.93 39.74
CA MET A 1 -23.82 -0.83 39.99
C MET A 1 -23.12 -0.51 38.67
N GLY A 2 -23.66 0.45 37.91
CA GLY A 2 -23.13 0.83 36.60
C GLY A 2 -22.17 2.00 36.75
N TRP A 3 -20.93 1.84 36.30
CA TRP A 3 -19.94 2.93 36.27
C TRP A 3 -20.13 3.70 34.96
N CYS A 4 -20.77 4.87 35.04
CA CYS A 4 -20.78 5.84 33.93
C CYS A 4 -19.44 6.60 33.95
N PHE A 5 -18.53 6.25 33.06
CA PHE A 5 -17.35 7.07 32.78
C PHE A 5 -17.76 8.27 31.92
N HIS A 6 -17.78 9.45 32.53
CA HIS A 6 -17.81 10.72 31.80
C HIS A 6 -16.40 10.95 31.25
N MET A 7 -16.17 10.67 29.96
CA MET A 7 -14.89 10.88 29.30
C MET A 7 -14.88 12.29 28.66
N SER A 8 -14.00 13.16 29.16
CA SER A 8 -13.77 14.51 28.60
C SER A 8 -13.26 14.43 27.16
N GLU A 9 -13.84 15.24 26.27
CA GLU A 9 -13.60 15.27 24.82
C GLU A 9 -12.14 15.48 24.40
N GLY A 10 -11.27 16.03 25.25
CA GLY A 10 -9.85 16.23 24.96
C GLY A 10 -8.96 14.98 25.06
N MET A 11 -9.43 13.90 25.69
CA MET A 11 -8.65 12.66 25.88
C MET A 11 -9.01 11.58 24.83
N VAL A 12 -10.01 11.87 23.99
CA VAL A 12 -10.56 10.96 22.99
C VAL A 12 -9.68 10.91 21.72
N ASP A 13 -8.86 11.92 21.48
CA ASP A 13 -7.94 11.98 20.34
C ASP A 13 -6.69 11.10 20.51
N ASP A 14 -6.12 11.02 21.71
CA ASP A 14 -4.88 10.25 21.94
C ASP A 14 -5.13 8.73 21.96
N VAL A 15 -6.30 8.29 22.43
CA VAL A 15 -6.68 6.87 22.41
C VAL A 15 -6.95 6.36 20.98
N ARG A 16 -7.31 7.26 20.04
CA ARG A 16 -7.50 6.91 18.62
C ARG A 16 -6.20 6.65 17.85
N ARG A 17 -5.05 7.00 18.43
CA ARG A 17 -3.74 6.85 17.79
C ARG A 17 -3.15 5.45 17.89
N PHE A 18 -3.71 4.58 18.74
CA PHE A 18 -3.18 3.25 18.97
C PHE A 18 -4.25 2.17 18.85
N TYR A 19 -3.91 1.07 18.21
CA TYR A 19 -4.64 -0.18 18.28
C TYR A 19 -4.11 -1.06 19.41
N THR A 20 -4.99 -1.87 19.98
CA THR A 20 -4.61 -3.03 20.78
C THR A 20 -4.64 -4.29 19.93
N PRO A 21 -3.96 -5.38 20.34
CA PRO A 21 -4.08 -6.67 19.65
C PRO A 21 -5.54 -7.16 19.52
N SER A 22 -6.40 -6.82 20.48
CA SER A 22 -7.83 -7.15 20.42
C SER A 22 -8.57 -6.36 19.32
N ASP A 23 -8.16 -5.13 19.04
CA ASP A 23 -8.75 -4.32 17.97
C ASP A 23 -8.37 -4.87 16.60
N LEU A 24 -7.11 -5.30 16.42
CA LEU A 24 -6.67 -5.97 15.19
C LEU A 24 -7.48 -7.25 14.90
N VAL A 25 -7.77 -8.03 15.93
CA VAL A 25 -8.63 -9.23 15.79
C VAL A 25 -10.05 -8.85 15.37
N LYS A 26 -10.63 -7.78 15.96
CA LYS A 26 -11.97 -7.29 15.59
C LYS A 26 -12.02 -6.75 14.16
N MET A 27 -10.94 -6.14 13.69
CA MET A 27 -10.80 -5.66 12.31
C MET A 27 -10.54 -6.78 11.31
N GLY A 28 -10.43 -8.03 11.76
CA GLY A 28 -10.23 -9.18 10.88
C GLY A 28 -8.80 -9.33 10.35
N TYR A 29 -7.81 -8.67 10.96
CA TYR A 29 -6.41 -8.81 10.56
C TYR A 29 -5.90 -10.26 10.70
N GLY A 30 -6.38 -10.97 11.72
CA GLY A 30 -6.02 -12.37 11.97
C GLY A 30 -6.47 -12.85 13.34
N SER A 31 -6.07 -14.08 13.69
CA SER A 31 -6.31 -14.62 15.02
C SER A 31 -5.43 -13.92 16.06
N ARG A 32 -5.81 -13.97 17.35
CA ARG A 32 -5.00 -13.40 18.44
C ARG A 32 -3.57 -13.98 18.43
N ALA A 33 -3.43 -15.28 18.20
CA ALA A 33 -2.12 -15.93 18.11
C ALA A 33 -1.29 -15.40 16.93
N THR A 34 -1.91 -15.19 15.77
CA THR A 34 -1.27 -14.58 14.60
C THR A 34 -0.75 -13.18 14.93
N VAL A 35 -1.58 -12.35 15.57
CA VAL A 35 -1.21 -10.98 15.92
C VAL A 35 -0.01 -10.95 16.86
N TYR A 36 0.00 -11.77 17.91
CA TYR A 36 1.15 -11.83 18.83
C TYR A 36 2.40 -12.40 18.16
N ARG A 37 2.26 -13.41 17.30
CA ARG A 37 3.40 -13.95 16.55
C ARG A 37 4.02 -12.88 15.63
N ASP A 38 3.19 -12.12 14.92
CA ASP A 38 3.68 -11.09 13.99
C ASP A 38 4.26 -9.87 14.75
N ILE A 39 3.83 -9.63 15.99
CA ILE A 39 4.45 -8.68 16.92
C ILE A 39 5.82 -9.19 17.41
N GLU A 40 5.93 -10.47 17.77
CA GLU A 40 7.19 -11.08 18.22
C GLU A 40 8.22 -11.17 17.10
N ASP A 41 7.78 -11.43 15.88
CA ASP A 41 8.59 -11.44 14.67
C ASP A 41 9.06 -10.03 14.25
N GLY A 42 8.43 -8.98 14.79
CA GLY A 42 8.71 -7.59 14.45
C GLY A 42 8.06 -7.12 13.14
N SER A 43 7.27 -7.99 12.50
CA SER A 43 6.49 -7.69 11.30
C SER A 43 5.42 -6.61 11.55
N VAL A 44 4.80 -6.59 12.75
CA VAL A 44 3.81 -5.58 13.12
C VAL A 44 4.46 -4.50 14.01
N PRO A 45 4.40 -3.20 13.60
CA PRO A 45 4.99 -2.13 14.38
C PRO A 45 4.24 -1.97 15.71
N SER A 46 4.94 -2.22 16.81
CA SER A 46 4.33 -2.25 18.13
C SER A 46 5.26 -1.76 19.23
N MET A 47 4.67 -1.29 20.32
CA MET A 47 5.36 -0.79 21.50
C MET A 47 4.84 -1.53 22.75
N LYS A 48 5.75 -2.07 23.55
CA LYS A 48 5.42 -2.72 24.83
C LYS A 48 5.31 -1.65 25.92
N VAL A 49 4.14 -1.54 26.55
CA VAL A 49 3.88 -0.57 27.62
C VAL A 49 3.66 -1.32 28.94
N GLY A 50 4.75 -1.47 29.71
CA GLY A 50 4.74 -2.19 30.98
C GLY A 50 4.55 -3.70 30.83
N LYS A 51 4.06 -4.37 31.88
CA LYS A 51 3.88 -5.84 31.91
C LYS A 51 2.69 -6.25 31.04
N GLY A 52 2.98 -6.68 29.82
CA GLY A 52 2.04 -7.43 28.96
C GLY A 52 1.06 -6.60 28.14
N ARG A 53 1.13 -5.26 28.18
CA ARG A 53 0.33 -4.42 27.29
C ARG A 53 1.16 -4.07 26.06
N VAL A 54 0.55 -4.25 24.89
CA VAL A 54 1.13 -3.88 23.60
C VAL A 54 0.22 -2.86 22.96
N LEU A 55 0.82 -1.75 22.54
CA LEU A 55 0.16 -0.70 21.75
C LEU A 55 0.73 -0.72 20.35
N ILE A 56 -0.13 -0.58 19.35
CA ILE A 56 0.22 -0.64 17.94
C ILE A 56 -0.11 0.72 17.36
N PRO A 57 0.89 1.55 16.97
CA PRO A 57 0.62 2.86 16.40
C PRO A 57 -0.20 2.72 15.12
N ARG A 58 -1.34 3.41 15.06
CA ARG A 58 -2.31 3.28 13.98
C ARG A 58 -1.72 3.65 12.62
N GLU A 59 -1.05 4.81 12.54
CA GLU A 59 -0.43 5.29 11.29
C GLU A 59 0.57 4.27 10.73
N ARG A 60 1.44 3.73 11.60
CA ARG A 60 2.44 2.73 11.20
C ARG A 60 1.82 1.41 10.78
N PHE A 61 0.73 1.01 11.43
CA PHE A 61 0.03 -0.20 11.06
C PHE A 61 -0.71 -0.06 9.72
N GLU A 62 -1.30 1.11 9.45
CA GLU A 62 -1.91 1.41 8.15
C GLU A 62 -0.86 1.46 7.02
N GLU A 63 0.31 2.06 7.26
CA GLU A 63 1.46 2.00 6.34
C GLU A 63 1.87 0.55 6.05
N TYR A 64 1.98 -0.28 7.10
CA TYR A 64 2.30 -1.69 6.96
C TYR A 64 1.26 -2.46 6.12
N LEU A 65 -0.04 -2.21 6.34
CA LEU A 65 -1.10 -2.84 5.55
C LEU A 65 -1.02 -2.44 4.08
N ALA A 66 -0.77 -1.17 3.79
CA ALA A 66 -0.60 -0.68 2.42
C ALA A 66 0.58 -1.38 1.73
N LEU A 67 1.72 -1.50 2.41
CA LEU A 67 2.89 -2.22 1.88
C LEU A 67 2.61 -3.71 1.68
N ARG A 68 1.88 -4.33 2.61
CA ARG A 68 1.53 -5.75 2.54
C ARG A 68 0.53 -6.06 1.43
N GLU A 69 -0.41 -5.16 1.14
CA GLU A 69 -1.31 -5.28 -0.01
C GLU A 69 -0.53 -5.23 -1.32
N VAL A 70 0.44 -4.32 -1.44
CA VAL A 70 1.33 -4.24 -2.61
C VAL A 70 2.17 -5.51 -2.75
N ALA A 71 2.68 -6.07 -1.65
CA ALA A 71 3.44 -7.32 -1.67
C ALA A 71 2.57 -8.57 -1.97
N CYS A 72 1.28 -8.55 -1.59
CA CYS A 72 0.32 -9.62 -1.88
C CYS A 72 -0.33 -9.51 -3.26
N ARG A 73 -0.23 -8.36 -3.95
CA ARG A 73 -0.48 -8.31 -5.39
C ARG A 73 0.59 -9.19 -6.04
N LYS A 74 0.18 -10.40 -6.43
CA LYS A 74 0.96 -11.27 -7.30
C LYS A 74 1.58 -10.39 -8.39
N PRO A 75 2.91 -10.45 -8.63
CA PRO A 75 3.46 -9.80 -9.81
C PRO A 75 2.63 -10.28 -10.99
N LEU A 76 2.12 -9.34 -11.79
CA LEU A 76 1.44 -9.68 -13.03
C LEU A 76 2.32 -10.68 -13.78
N PRO A 77 1.76 -11.78 -14.32
CA PRO A 77 2.58 -12.78 -14.99
C PRO A 77 3.39 -12.09 -16.09
N LYS A 78 4.73 -12.12 -15.96
CA LYS A 78 5.73 -11.51 -16.86
C LYS A 78 5.50 -11.76 -18.37
N ARG A 79 4.67 -12.73 -18.72
CA ARG A 79 4.27 -13.02 -20.10
C ARG A 79 3.36 -11.95 -20.70
N VAL A 80 2.47 -11.33 -19.91
CA VAL A 80 1.49 -10.36 -20.44
C VAL A 80 2.17 -9.05 -20.83
N GLU A 81 3.30 -8.70 -20.20
CA GLU A 81 4.06 -7.50 -20.57
C GLU A 81 4.86 -7.70 -21.87
N ALA A 82 5.42 -8.89 -22.12
CA ALA A 82 6.20 -9.13 -23.33
C ALA A 82 5.34 -9.03 -24.60
N ASP A 83 4.13 -9.60 -24.59
CA ASP A 83 3.22 -9.56 -25.74
C ASP A 83 2.62 -8.15 -25.94
N ALA A 84 2.25 -7.46 -24.87
CA ALA A 84 1.72 -6.09 -24.96
C ALA A 84 2.80 -5.08 -25.41
N VAL A 85 4.03 -5.22 -24.92
CA VAL A 85 5.16 -4.38 -25.35
C VAL A 85 5.54 -4.70 -26.80
N ALA A 86 5.55 -5.97 -27.21
CA ALA A 86 5.81 -6.35 -28.59
C ALA A 86 4.76 -5.79 -29.55
N GLU A 87 3.48 -5.77 -29.17
CA GLU A 87 2.42 -5.20 -29.99
C GLU A 87 2.54 -3.67 -30.10
N ILE A 88 2.90 -2.98 -29.02
CA ILE A 88 3.15 -1.53 -29.05
C ILE A 88 4.35 -1.20 -29.96
N VAL A 89 5.46 -1.93 -29.85
CA VAL A 89 6.66 -1.74 -30.69
C VAL A 89 6.32 -1.97 -32.16
N ARG A 90 5.63 -3.07 -32.48
CA ARG A 90 5.22 -3.39 -33.85
C ARG A 90 4.30 -2.31 -34.44
N ARG A 91 3.44 -1.71 -33.62
CA ARG A 91 2.52 -0.65 -34.04
C ARG A 91 3.24 0.68 -34.29
N ILE A 92 4.29 0.97 -33.51
CA ILE A 92 5.18 2.11 -33.75
C ILE A 92 5.98 1.93 -35.05
N GLU A 93 6.52 0.74 -35.33
CA GLU A 93 7.26 0.47 -36.58
C GLU A 93 6.37 0.61 -37.82
N VAL A 94 5.11 0.16 -37.76
CA VAL A 94 4.14 0.35 -38.85
C VAL A 94 3.79 1.82 -39.06
N LEU A 95 3.67 2.60 -37.98
CA LEU A 95 3.43 4.05 -38.07
C LEU A 95 4.65 4.79 -38.64
N GLN A 96 5.87 4.36 -38.32
CA GLN A 96 7.09 4.96 -38.88
C GLN A 96 7.25 4.67 -40.38
N THR A 97 6.86 3.48 -40.86
CA THR A 97 6.95 3.11 -42.28
C THR A 97 5.82 3.69 -43.14
N THR A 98 4.70 4.09 -42.54
CA THR A 98 3.57 4.72 -43.25
C THR A 98 3.65 6.25 -43.27
N MET A 99 4.48 6.86 -42.42
CA MET A 99 4.72 8.30 -42.42
C MET A 99 5.93 8.66 -43.31
N SER A 100 5.69 9.45 -44.35
CA SER A 100 6.76 10.07 -45.15
C SER A 100 7.69 10.91 -44.26
N ASP A 101 8.98 10.88 -44.55
CA ASP A 101 10.09 11.54 -43.84
C ASP A 101 9.77 13.02 -43.46
N ALA A 102 9.08 13.73 -44.35
CA ALA A 102 8.64 15.11 -44.15
C ALA A 102 7.64 15.29 -42.98
N SER A 103 6.85 14.26 -42.67
CA SER A 103 5.87 14.28 -41.57
C SER A 103 6.50 13.89 -40.23
N GLN A 104 7.54 13.05 -40.26
CA GLN A 104 8.33 12.71 -39.08
C GLN A 104 9.12 13.93 -38.59
N LYS A 105 9.75 14.67 -39.52
CA LYS A 105 10.46 15.91 -39.20
C LYS A 105 9.56 16.95 -38.52
N LYS A 106 8.34 17.17 -39.04
CA LYS A 106 7.36 18.08 -38.41
C LYS A 106 6.95 17.67 -37.00
N LEU A 107 6.82 16.37 -36.73
CA LEU A 107 6.52 15.89 -35.39
C LEU A 107 7.69 16.07 -34.43
N VAL A 108 8.91 15.80 -34.89
CA VAL A 108 10.12 16.01 -34.09
C VAL A 108 10.28 17.49 -33.78
N ASP A 109 10.19 18.39 -34.78
CA ASP A 109 10.29 19.85 -34.58
C ASP A 109 9.22 20.35 -33.58
N ALA A 110 7.98 19.84 -33.67
CA ALA A 110 6.89 20.19 -32.74
C ALA A 110 7.12 19.71 -31.29
N ILE A 111 7.85 18.60 -31.09
CA ILE A 111 8.17 18.06 -29.77
C ILE A 111 9.42 18.73 -29.19
N THR A 112 10.43 18.99 -30.01
CA THR A 112 11.68 19.62 -29.57
C THR A 112 11.60 21.13 -29.47
N GLY A 113 10.54 21.76 -30.01
CA GLY A 113 10.24 23.18 -29.81
C GLY A 113 11.25 24.12 -30.46
N TRP A 114 11.76 23.76 -31.64
CA TRP A 114 12.60 24.62 -32.49
C TRP A 114 11.79 25.20 -33.65
#